data_AF-A0A3N4JXH9-F1
#
_entry.id   AF-A0A3N4JXH9-F1
#
_cell.length_a   1.000
_cell.length_b   1.000
_cell.length_c   1.000
_cell.angle_alpha   90.00
_cell.angle_beta   90.00
_cell.angle_gamma   90.00
#
_symmetry.space_group_name_H-M   'P 1'
#
loop_
_entity.id
_entity.type
_entity.pdbx_description
1 polymer ?
#
loop_
_entity_poly.entity_id
_entity_poly.type
_entity_poly.pdbx_seq_one_letter_code
_entity_poly.pdbx_strand_id
1 'polypeptide(L)'
;MPLQEDVTRAQVYRAILNLHGRISRLPIPPVRSPDSPPYSELSEKERNYLKAAHLRYLLERLLVVLDPHALPQMPHPSRIESDYPDNMRIPRFQGTLTEETKKSDADEVSRVVAQNEAKIVGIRENFLRMMRVVIQGKKYSANNPAVVLLAETLAEDWTECEEKIEWVRAWYRRRWRAENLAA
;
A
#
# COMPACT_ATOMS: atom_id res chain seq x y z
N MET A 1 6.21 22.54 -2.42
CA MET A 1 5.69 21.68 -3.52
C MET A 1 4.24 21.38 -3.21
N PRO A 2 3.29 21.82 -4.05
CA PRO A 2 1.92 21.35 -3.96
C PRO A 2 1.94 19.88 -4.38
N LEU A 3 1.48 18.99 -3.51
CA LEU A 3 1.36 17.56 -3.85
C LEU A 3 0.12 17.44 -4.74
N GLN A 4 0.30 16.96 -5.97
CA GLN A 4 -0.78 16.60 -6.88
C GLN A 4 -1.79 15.70 -6.14
N GLU A 5 -3.07 16.04 -6.22
CA GLU A 5 -4.16 15.41 -5.45
C GLU A 5 -4.57 14.01 -5.94
N ASP A 6 -3.93 13.48 -6.99
CA ASP A 6 -4.11 12.09 -7.43
C ASP A 6 -2.78 11.39 -7.72
N VAL A 7 -2.17 10.85 -6.66
CA VAL A 7 -0.97 10.00 -6.77
C VAL A 7 -1.37 8.54 -6.55
N THR A 8 -0.99 7.69 -7.49
CA THR A 8 -1.16 6.23 -7.42
C THR A 8 -0.09 5.59 -6.53
N ARG A 9 -0.37 4.40 -5.98
CA ARG A 9 0.61 3.64 -5.19
C ARG A 9 1.92 3.41 -5.95
N ALA A 10 1.83 3.09 -7.24
CA ALA A 10 2.99 2.92 -8.11
C ALA A 10 3.84 4.20 -8.28
N GLN A 11 3.21 5.38 -8.34
CA GLN A 11 3.94 6.65 -8.36
C GLN A 11 4.62 6.93 -7.01
N VAL A 12 3.95 6.61 -5.89
CA VAL A 12 4.55 6.69 -4.55
C VAL A 12 5.76 5.75 -4.43
N TYR A 13 5.62 4.50 -4.87
CA TYR A 13 6.72 3.52 -4.92
C TYR A 13 7.92 4.06 -5.71
N ARG A 14 7.70 4.59 -6.93
CA ARG A 14 8.78 5.18 -7.74
C ARG A 14 9.45 6.37 -7.03
N ALA A 15 8.67 7.22 -6.37
CA ALA A 15 9.20 8.35 -5.61
C ALA A 15 10.07 7.89 -4.43
N ILE A 16 9.62 6.87 -3.69
CA ILE A 16 10.36 6.24 -2.60
C ILE A 16 11.62 5.57 -3.12
N LEU A 17 11.56 4.85 -4.24
CA LEU A 17 12.71 4.20 -4.87
C LEU A 17 13.79 5.21 -5.27
N ASN A 18 13.37 6.32 -5.88
CA ASN A 18 14.29 7.42 -6.23
C ASN A 18 14.92 8.05 -4.99
N LEU A 19 14.14 8.28 -3.93
CA LEU A 19 14.64 8.84 -2.68
C LEU A 19 15.62 7.87 -1.99
N HIS A 20 15.28 6.59 -1.93
CA HIS A 20 16.13 5.53 -1.40
C HIS A 20 17.44 5.44 -2.18
N GLY A 21 17.40 5.47 -3.51
CA GLY A 21 18.60 5.45 -4.35
C GLY A 21 19.53 6.65 -4.13
N ARG A 22 18.98 7.83 -3.80
CA ARG A 22 19.77 9.01 -3.43
C ARG A 22 20.41 8.87 -2.04
N ILE A 23 19.65 8.40 -1.05
CA ILE A 23 20.11 8.25 0.33
C ILE A 23 21.09 7.10 0.49
N SER A 24 20.93 6.02 -0.28
CA SER A 24 21.81 4.84 -0.23
C SER A 24 23.25 5.12 -0.64
N ARG A 25 23.50 6.25 -1.33
CA ARG A 25 24.85 6.73 -1.67
C ARG A 25 25.53 7.45 -0.51
N LEU A 26 24.80 7.79 0.54
CA LEU A 26 25.37 8.41 1.73
C LEU A 26 26.12 7.36 2.55
N PRO A 27 27.26 7.73 3.18
CA PRO A 27 27.97 6.85 4.10
C PRO A 27 27.04 6.31 5.18
N ILE A 28 27.02 4.99 5.36
CA ILE A 28 26.30 4.35 6.46
C ILE A 28 27.15 4.55 7.72
N PRO A 29 26.60 5.13 8.81
CA PRO A 29 27.34 5.20 10.05
C PRO A 29 27.63 3.77 10.55
N PRO A 30 28.81 3.51 11.14
CA PRO A 30 29.10 2.22 11.75
C PRO A 30 28.03 1.88 12.80
N VAL A 31 27.70 0.60 12.93
CA VAL A 31 26.76 0.09 13.93
C VAL A 31 27.22 0.59 15.31
N ARG A 32 26.34 1.29 16.03
CA ARG A 32 26.68 1.88 17.32
C ARG A 32 26.91 0.77 18.36
N SER A 33 28.07 0.76 18.98
CA SER A 33 28.33 -0.04 20.18
C SER A 33 27.42 0.43 21.33
N PRO A 34 27.03 -0.44 22.28
CA PRO A 34 26.38 -0.04 23.52
C PRO A 34 27.10 1.11 24.25
N ASP A 35 28.42 1.21 24.08
CA ASP A 35 29.26 2.26 24.69
C ASP A 35 29.24 3.61 23.94
N SER A 36 28.44 3.72 22.87
CA SER A 36 28.38 4.95 22.09
C SER A 36 27.63 6.06 22.84
N PRO A 37 28.05 7.33 22.75
CA PRO A 37 27.43 8.44 23.47
C PRO A 37 25.91 8.56 23.19
N PRO A 38 25.08 9.05 24.11
CA PRO A 38 23.67 9.27 23.85
C PRO A 38 23.46 10.24 22.66
N TYR A 39 22.30 10.15 22.01
CA TYR A 39 22.00 10.93 20.79
C TYR A 39 22.12 12.45 21.00
N SER A 40 21.92 12.93 22.23
CA SER A 40 22.08 14.33 22.65
C SER A 40 23.52 14.83 22.55
N GLU A 41 24.50 13.94 22.73
CA GLU A 41 25.93 14.26 22.77
C GLU A 41 26.61 14.09 21.40
N LEU A 42 25.88 13.58 20.41
CA LEU A 42 26.37 13.46 19.06
C LEU A 42 26.58 14.83 18.41
N SER A 43 27.64 14.93 17.60
CA SER A 43 27.81 16.06 16.69
C SER A 43 26.64 16.15 15.71
N GLU A 44 26.40 17.34 15.17
CA GLU A 44 25.37 17.54 14.16
C GLU A 44 25.55 16.62 12.95
N LYS A 45 26.81 16.41 12.54
CA LYS A 45 27.18 15.51 11.44
C LYS A 45 26.74 14.06 11.72
N GLU A 46 27.04 13.53 12.90
CA GLU A 46 26.66 12.17 13.30
C GLU A 46 25.14 12.00 13.43
N ARG A 47 24.44 12.99 13.97
CA ARG A 47 22.97 12.98 14.01
C ARG A 47 22.36 12.94 12.61
N ASN A 48 22.94 13.69 11.67
CA ASN A 48 22.48 13.69 10.29
C ASN A 48 22.73 12.33 9.60
N TYR A 49 23.87 11.67 9.87
CA TYR A 49 24.11 10.31 9.39
C TYR A 49 23.10 9.30 9.95
N LEU A 50 22.82 9.34 11.25
CA LEU A 50 21.83 8.44 11.86
C LEU A 50 20.42 8.67 11.30
N LYS A 51 20.02 9.93 11.10
CA LYS A 51 18.75 10.25 10.43
C LYS A 51 18.68 9.64 9.03
N ALA A 52 19.76 9.76 8.25
CA ALA A 52 19.83 9.18 6.91
C ALA A 52 19.71 7.64 6.95
N ALA A 53 20.37 6.98 7.91
CA ALA A 53 20.29 5.54 8.10
C ALA A 53 18.88 5.07 8.47
N HIS A 54 18.21 5.73 9.41
CA HIS A 54 16.83 5.37 9.78
C HIS A 54 15.83 5.66 8.66
N LEU A 55 16.00 6.77 7.94
CA LEU A 55 15.19 7.05 6.76
C LEU A 55 15.41 5.98 5.70
N ARG A 56 16.64 5.55 5.46
CA ARG A 56 16.95 4.45 4.54
C ARG A 56 16.22 3.18 4.95
N TYR A 57 16.31 2.78 6.22
CA TYR A 57 15.65 1.59 6.75
C TYR A 57 14.12 1.64 6.55
N LEU A 58 13.49 2.77 6.85
CA LEU A 58 12.05 2.95 6.59
C LEU A 58 11.73 2.81 5.10
N LEU A 59 12.49 3.47 4.23
CA LEU A 59 12.24 3.43 2.79
C LEU A 59 12.40 2.01 2.23
N GLU A 60 13.37 1.23 2.71
CA GLU A 60 13.56 -0.18 2.33
C GLU A 60 12.31 -1.01 2.66
N ARG A 61 11.76 -0.83 3.85
CA ARG A 61 10.54 -1.53 4.27
C ARG A 61 9.33 -1.11 3.44
N LEU A 62 9.17 0.19 3.21
CA LEU A 62 8.09 0.72 2.37
C LEU A 62 8.19 0.26 0.91
N LEU A 63 9.40 0.04 0.37
CA LEU A 63 9.57 -0.50 -0.98
C LEU A 63 9.03 -1.92 -1.09
N VAL A 64 9.13 -2.74 -0.04
CA VAL A 64 8.57 -4.10 -0.05
C VAL A 64 7.04 -4.04 -0.12
N VAL A 65 6.43 -3.22 0.74
CA VAL A 65 4.96 -3.16 0.86
C VAL A 65 4.31 -2.43 -0.34
N LEU A 66 4.93 -1.37 -0.84
CA LEU A 66 4.40 -0.58 -1.95
C LEU A 66 4.77 -1.16 -3.32
N ASP A 67 5.45 -2.30 -3.38
CA ASP A 67 5.83 -2.93 -4.65
C ASP A 67 4.57 -3.12 -5.52
N PRO A 68 4.51 -2.53 -6.72
CA PRO A 68 3.40 -2.73 -7.65
C PRO A 68 3.19 -4.21 -8.01
N HIS A 69 4.26 -5.01 -7.94
CA HIS A 69 4.24 -6.44 -8.22
C HIS A 69 3.84 -7.31 -7.03
N ALA A 70 3.71 -6.73 -5.83
CA ALA A 70 3.26 -7.45 -4.65
C ALA A 70 1.77 -7.80 -4.68
N LEU A 71 0.98 -7.21 -5.59
CA LEU A 71 -0.43 -7.56 -5.78
C LEU A 71 -0.56 -9.06 -6.13
N PRO A 72 -1.18 -9.90 -5.28
CA PRO A 72 -1.43 -11.30 -5.58
C PRO A 72 -2.26 -11.41 -6.86
N GLN A 73 -1.88 -12.35 -7.72
CA GLN A 73 -2.72 -12.70 -8.87
C GLN A 73 -4.04 -13.38 -8.43
N MET A 74 -4.11 -13.87 -7.19
CA MET A 74 -5.34 -14.35 -6.52
C MET A 74 -5.30 -14.05 -5.02
N PRO A 75 -6.41 -13.61 -4.38
CA PRO A 75 -6.46 -13.43 -2.94
C PRO A 75 -6.29 -14.75 -2.22
N HIS A 76 -5.64 -14.70 -1.05
CA HIS A 76 -5.58 -15.86 -0.15
C HIS A 76 -7.01 -16.28 0.22
N PRO A 77 -7.38 -17.58 0.17
CA PRO A 77 -8.75 -18.05 0.40
C PRO A 77 -9.38 -17.55 1.70
N SER A 78 -8.59 -17.39 2.76
CA SER A 78 -9.07 -16.85 4.05
C SER A 78 -9.53 -15.38 4.01
N ARG A 79 -9.19 -14.63 2.94
CA ARG A 79 -9.64 -13.24 2.73
C ARG A 79 -10.93 -13.17 1.90
N ILE A 80 -11.38 -14.29 1.34
CA ILE A 80 -12.58 -14.35 0.49
C ILE A 80 -13.86 -14.37 1.36
N GLU A 81 -13.78 -14.85 2.59
CA GLU A 81 -14.95 -15.22 3.41
C GLU A 81 -15.58 -14.11 4.25
N SER A 82 -15.00 -12.89 4.35
CA SER A 82 -15.61 -11.80 5.13
C SER A 82 -16.01 -10.58 4.28
N ASP A 83 -15.22 -10.27 3.26
CA ASP A 83 -15.28 -8.96 2.60
C ASP A 83 -15.79 -9.00 1.16
N TYR A 84 -15.88 -10.21 0.60
CA TYR A 84 -16.42 -10.38 -0.75
C TYR A 84 -17.90 -10.75 -0.70
N PRO A 85 -18.68 -10.28 -1.68
CA PRO A 85 -20.09 -10.64 -1.80
C PRO A 85 -20.27 -12.16 -1.77
N ASP A 86 -21.36 -12.64 -1.16
CA ASP A 86 -21.57 -14.07 -0.94
C ASP A 86 -21.61 -14.88 -2.25
N ASN A 87 -22.08 -14.26 -3.34
CA ASN A 87 -22.06 -14.80 -4.70
C ASN A 87 -20.65 -14.89 -5.32
N MET A 88 -19.61 -14.40 -4.63
CA MET A 88 -18.21 -14.52 -5.04
C MET A 88 -17.43 -15.53 -4.19
N ARG A 89 -18.01 -16.05 -3.08
CA ARG A 89 -17.28 -16.87 -2.09
C ARG A 89 -16.88 -18.27 -2.53
N ILE A 90 -17.39 -18.80 -3.65
CA ILE A 90 -16.98 -20.09 -4.19
C ILE A 90 -17.13 -20.06 -5.72
N PRO A 91 -16.17 -20.53 -6.53
CA PRO A 91 -16.35 -20.77 -7.96
C PRO A 91 -17.23 -22.01 -8.24
N ARG A 92 -18.25 -22.26 -7.42
CA ARG A 92 -19.30 -23.24 -7.66
C ARG A 92 -20.56 -22.44 -7.96
N PHE A 93 -20.82 -22.15 -9.23
CA PHE A 93 -22.10 -21.54 -9.61
C PHE A 93 -22.96 -22.49 -10.41
N GLN A 94 -24.10 -22.83 -9.78
CA GLN A 94 -25.25 -23.58 -10.31
C GLN A 94 -26.49 -22.65 -10.42
N GLY A 95 -26.29 -21.37 -10.79
CA GLY A 95 -27.39 -20.40 -10.95
C GLY A 95 -27.63 -20.07 -12.43
N THR A 96 -28.89 -19.81 -12.79
CA THR A 96 -29.27 -19.37 -14.14
C THR A 96 -28.74 -17.97 -14.40
N LEU A 97 -27.98 -17.81 -15.48
CA LEU A 97 -27.43 -16.53 -15.90
C LEU A 97 -28.51 -15.73 -16.65
N THR A 98 -28.89 -14.58 -16.10
CA THR A 98 -29.90 -13.67 -16.66
C THR A 98 -29.39 -12.23 -16.71
N GLU A 99 -29.96 -11.39 -17.57
CA GLU A 99 -29.63 -9.95 -17.60
C GLU A 99 -29.92 -9.24 -16.26
N GLU A 100 -30.91 -9.70 -15.50
CA GLU A 100 -31.20 -9.20 -14.15
C GLU A 100 -30.05 -9.54 -13.18
N THR A 101 -29.54 -10.78 -13.22
CA THR A 101 -28.37 -11.17 -12.42
C THR A 101 -27.10 -10.45 -12.84
N LYS A 102 -26.93 -10.16 -14.15
CA LYS A 102 -25.81 -9.36 -14.67
C LYS A 102 -25.83 -7.94 -14.15
N LYS A 103 -27.00 -7.30 -14.17
CA LYS A 103 -27.18 -5.96 -13.61
C LYS A 103 -26.91 -5.96 -12.10
N SER A 104 -27.45 -6.93 -11.37
CA SER A 104 -27.19 -7.05 -9.92
C SER A 104 -25.71 -7.25 -9.61
N ASP A 105 -25.01 -8.09 -10.37
CA ASP A 105 -23.57 -8.31 -10.21
C ASP A 105 -22.77 -7.04 -10.53
N ALA A 106 -23.18 -6.29 -11.55
CA ALA A 106 -22.55 -5.03 -11.93
C ALA A 106 -22.72 -3.95 -10.85
N ASP A 107 -23.92 -3.84 -10.26
CA ASP A 107 -24.22 -2.93 -9.16
C ASP A 107 -23.37 -3.26 -7.92
N GLU A 108 -23.25 -4.55 -7.59
CA GLU A 108 -22.44 -5.03 -6.47
C GLU A 108 -20.96 -4.73 -6.67
N VAL A 109 -20.41 -5.04 -7.85
CA VAL A 109 -19.02 -4.72 -8.21
C VAL A 109 -18.78 -3.21 -8.12
N SER A 110 -19.70 -2.41 -8.64
CA SER A 110 -19.59 -0.95 -8.62
C SER A 110 -19.57 -0.41 -7.18
N ARG A 111 -20.39 -0.98 -6.29
CA ARG A 111 -20.40 -0.64 -4.86
C ARG A 111 -19.07 -0.96 -4.18
N VAL A 112 -18.53 -2.16 -4.39
CA VAL A 112 -17.24 -2.57 -3.80
C VAL A 112 -16.11 -1.69 -4.32
N VAL A 113 -16.11 -1.39 -5.63
CA VAL A 113 -15.12 -0.49 -6.23
C VAL A 113 -15.19 0.90 -5.58
N ALA A 114 -16.37 1.52 -5.54
CA ALA A 114 -16.53 2.86 -4.97
C ALA A 114 -16.12 2.93 -3.49
N GLN A 115 -16.47 1.91 -2.69
CA GLN A 115 -16.07 1.85 -1.29
C GLN A 115 -14.56 1.77 -1.09
N ASN A 116 -13.87 0.94 -1.88
CA ASN A 116 -12.41 0.79 -1.76
C ASN A 116 -11.67 1.98 -2.36
N GLU A 117 -12.16 2.60 -3.43
CA GLU A 117 -11.62 3.86 -3.97
C GLU A 117 -11.71 4.99 -2.92
N ALA A 118 -12.85 5.11 -2.21
CA ALA A 118 -12.99 6.07 -1.12
C ALA A 118 -12.02 5.80 0.05
N LYS A 119 -11.81 4.53 0.42
CA LYS A 119 -10.81 4.15 1.43
C LYS A 119 -9.39 4.52 1.00
N ILE A 120 -9.03 4.26 -0.26
CA ILE A 120 -7.72 4.59 -0.83
C ILE A 120 -7.44 6.09 -0.70
N VAL A 121 -8.43 6.95 -0.95
CA VAL A 121 -8.27 8.40 -0.79
C VAL A 121 -7.85 8.76 0.65
N GLY A 122 -8.58 8.24 1.65
CA GLY A 122 -8.26 8.50 3.06
C GLY A 122 -6.89 7.92 3.49
N ILE A 123 -6.57 6.70 3.05
CA ILE A 123 -5.27 6.06 3.30
C ILE A 123 -4.14 6.89 2.70
N ARG A 124 -4.27 7.29 1.43
CA ARG A 124 -3.30 8.12 0.70
C ARG A 124 -3.01 9.43 1.42
N GLU A 125 -4.05 10.15 1.85
CA GLU A 125 -3.89 11.41 2.57
C GLU A 125 -3.14 11.24 3.90
N ASN A 126 -3.48 10.20 4.67
CA ASN A 126 -2.81 9.89 5.93
C ASN A 126 -1.35 9.50 5.70
N PHE A 127 -1.09 8.64 4.70
CA PHE A 127 0.24 8.19 4.34
C PHE A 127 1.14 9.37 3.94
N LEU A 128 0.67 10.23 3.02
CA LEU A 128 1.44 11.38 2.54
C LEU A 128 1.71 12.41 3.65
N ARG A 129 0.74 12.63 4.53
CA ARG A 129 0.89 13.54 5.68
C ARG A 129 1.99 13.06 6.62
N MET A 130 1.97 11.78 6.96
CA MET A 130 2.97 11.17 7.83
C MET A 130 4.35 11.13 7.15
N MET A 131 4.45 10.75 5.88
CA MET A 131 5.72 10.77 5.15
C MET A 131 6.34 12.17 5.07
N ARG A 132 5.51 13.22 5.00
CA ARG A 132 5.98 14.61 5.07
C ARG A 132 6.63 14.92 6.43
N VAL A 133 6.02 14.48 7.53
CA VAL A 133 6.60 14.63 8.88
C VAL A 133 7.91 13.84 9.00
N VAL A 134 7.95 12.65 8.40
CA VAL A 134 9.18 11.83 8.32
C VAL A 134 10.31 12.56 7.63
N ILE A 135 10.07 13.02 6.40
CA ILE A 135 11.09 13.67 5.56
C ILE A 135 11.53 15.02 6.17
N GLN A 136 10.62 15.78 6.77
CA GLN A 136 10.93 17.09 7.35
C GLN A 136 11.68 17.02 8.69
N GLY A 137 11.86 15.82 9.27
CA GLY A 137 12.70 15.62 10.45
C GLY A 137 12.25 16.40 11.70
N LYS A 138 10.97 16.82 11.77
CA LYS A 138 10.44 17.53 12.94
C LYS A 138 10.28 16.56 14.11
N LYS A 139 11.23 16.67 15.06
CA LYS A 139 11.31 16.08 16.40
C LYS A 139 11.28 14.54 16.54
N TYR A 140 10.48 13.76 15.84
CA TYR A 140 10.44 12.28 15.98
C TYR A 140 9.71 11.62 14.83
N SER A 141 10.37 10.92 13.91
CA SER A 141 9.59 10.28 12.83
C SER A 141 10.17 9.02 12.21
N ALA A 142 11.39 9.00 11.65
CA ALA A 142 11.95 7.75 11.11
C ALA A 142 12.48 6.78 12.19
N ASN A 143 12.91 7.30 13.33
CA ASN A 143 13.47 6.51 14.43
C ASN A 143 12.37 5.97 15.37
N ASN A 144 11.13 6.41 15.21
CA ASN A 144 10.01 5.97 16.04
C ASN A 144 9.44 4.70 15.40
N PRO A 145 9.59 3.52 16.01
CA PRO A 145 9.08 2.28 15.44
C PRO A 145 7.57 2.30 15.22
N ALA A 146 6.81 3.08 16.00
CA ALA A 146 5.37 3.24 15.79
C ALA A 146 5.03 3.98 14.49
N VAL A 147 5.86 4.95 14.08
CA VAL A 147 5.67 5.67 12.81
C VAL A 147 6.02 4.77 11.62
N VAL A 148 7.08 3.97 11.76
CA VAL A 148 7.46 2.96 10.75
C VAL A 148 6.32 1.97 10.57
N LEU A 149 5.83 1.38 11.66
CA LEU A 149 4.75 0.40 11.63
C LEU A 149 3.46 0.99 11.03
N LEU A 150 3.07 2.19 11.46
CA LEU A 150 1.89 2.86 10.92
C LEU A 150 2.01 3.12 9.41
N ALA A 151 3.21 3.46 8.94
CA ALA A 151 3.45 3.68 7.52
C ALA A 151 3.31 2.41 6.69
N GLU A 152 3.80 1.31 7.22
CA GLU A 152 3.63 -0.01 6.61
C GLU A 152 2.17 -0.42 6.59
N THR A 153 1.46 -0.32 7.72
CA THR A 153 0.04 -0.66 7.79
C THR A 153 -0.79 0.14 6.78
N LEU A 154 -0.55 1.46 6.67
CA LEU A 154 -1.23 2.26 5.65
C LEU A 154 -0.89 1.83 4.21
N ALA A 155 0.35 1.41 3.95
CA ALA A 155 0.74 0.90 2.64
C ALA A 155 0.14 -0.49 2.34
N GLU A 156 0.02 -1.34 3.35
CA GLU A 156 -0.65 -2.66 3.28
C GLU A 156 -2.14 -2.48 3.01
N ASP A 157 -2.83 -1.62 3.78
CA ASP A 157 -4.25 -1.31 3.62
C ASP A 157 -4.56 -0.74 2.24
N TRP A 158 -3.68 0.13 1.71
CA TRP A 158 -3.81 0.64 0.34
C TRP A 158 -3.74 -0.52 -0.65
N THR A 159 -2.71 -1.36 -0.53
CA THR A 159 -2.51 -2.51 -1.41
C THR A 159 -3.72 -3.43 -1.38
N GLU A 160 -4.27 -3.73 -0.20
CA GLU A 160 -5.47 -4.54 -0.03
C GLU A 160 -6.70 -3.95 -0.74
N CYS A 161 -6.90 -2.63 -0.66
CA CYS A 161 -8.01 -1.97 -1.37
C CYS A 161 -7.86 -2.10 -2.89
N GLU A 162 -6.64 -1.92 -3.43
CA GLU A 162 -6.35 -2.10 -4.86
C GLU A 162 -6.57 -3.57 -5.29
N GLU A 163 -6.13 -4.54 -4.48
CA GLU A 163 -6.36 -5.97 -4.71
C GLU A 163 -7.85 -6.30 -4.82
N LYS A 164 -8.66 -5.80 -3.87
CA LYS A 164 -10.11 -6.01 -3.84
C LYS A 164 -10.77 -5.49 -5.12
N ILE A 165 -10.41 -4.28 -5.54
CA ILE A 165 -10.92 -3.65 -6.77
C ILE A 165 -10.60 -4.50 -8.00
N GLU A 166 -9.34 -4.88 -8.18
CA GLU A 166 -8.92 -5.68 -9.34
C GLU A 166 -9.58 -7.06 -9.35
N TRP A 167 -9.77 -7.66 -8.17
CA TRP A 167 -10.42 -8.96 -8.06
C TRP A 167 -11.89 -8.93 -8.44
N VAL A 168 -12.70 -8.02 -7.88
CA VAL A 168 -14.13 -7.95 -8.22
C VAL A 168 -14.34 -7.64 -9.71
N ARG A 169 -13.46 -6.82 -10.30
CA ARG A 169 -13.42 -6.55 -11.74
C ARG A 169 -13.04 -7.79 -12.55
N ALA A 170 -12.06 -8.58 -12.10
CA ALA A 170 -11.64 -9.80 -12.77
C ALA A 170 -12.72 -10.89 -12.69
N TRP A 171 -13.34 -11.08 -11.52
CA TRP A 171 -14.47 -11.99 -11.33
C TRP A 171 -15.63 -11.66 -12.27
N TYR A 172 -16.06 -10.40 -12.29
CA TYR A 172 -17.18 -9.95 -13.14
C TYR A 172 -16.88 -10.21 -14.62
N ARG A 173 -15.67 -9.84 -15.06
CA ARG A 173 -15.21 -10.12 -16.43
C ARG A 173 -15.21 -11.62 -16.72
N ARG A 174 -14.73 -12.47 -15.81
CA ARG A 174 -14.67 -13.93 -16.03
C ARG A 174 -16.06 -14.55 -16.12
N ARG A 175 -16.96 -14.16 -15.22
CA ARG A 175 -18.35 -14.65 -15.17
C ARG A 175 -19.10 -14.32 -16.45
N TRP A 176 -19.08 -13.06 -16.88
CA TRP A 176 -19.88 -12.58 -18.00
C TRP A 176 -19.17 -12.65 -19.37
N ARG A 177 -17.83 -12.83 -19.44
CA ARG A 177 -17.14 -13.16 -20.71
C ARG A 177 -17.27 -14.64 -21.08
N ALA A 178 -17.42 -15.54 -20.11
CA ALA A 178 -17.62 -16.96 -20.40
C ALA A 178 -18.92 -17.23 -21.16
N GLU A 179 -19.95 -16.40 -20.97
CA GLU A 179 -21.19 -16.45 -21.75
C GLU A 179 -21.00 -16.12 -23.23
N ASN A 180 -20.19 -15.10 -23.55
CA ASN A 180 -19.95 -14.71 -24.95
C ASN A 180 -19.16 -15.76 -25.76
N LEU A 181 -18.59 -16.77 -25.11
CA LEU A 181 -17.89 -17.89 -25.76
C LEU A 181 -18.75 -19.16 -25.84
N ALA A 182 -19.91 -19.19 -25.16
CA ALA A 182 -20.82 -20.32 -25.12
C ALA A 182 -22.13 -20.08 -25.91
N ALA A 183 -22.26 -18.92 -26.57
CA ALA A 183 -23.33 -18.56 -27.50
C ALA A 183 -22.79 -18.50 -28.93
#